data_AF-A0A3B0XGS4-F1
#
_entry.id   AF-A0A3B0XGS4-F1
#
_cell.length_a   1.000
_cell.length_b   1.000
_cell.length_c   1.000
_cell.angle_alpha   90.00
_cell.angle_beta   90.00
_cell.angle_gamma   90.00
#
_symmetry.space_group_name_H-M   'P 1'
#
loop_
_entity.id
_entity.type
_entity.pdbx_description
1 polymer ?
#
loop_
_entity_poly.entity_id
_entity_poly.type
_entity_poly.pdbx_seq_one_letter_code
_entity_poly.pdbx_strand_id
1 'polypeptide(L)'
;MKWYQSLKVQIAGILLLQIVLVTVMSGFSLYGLTLRKHDYAILNLVGQLRVISQSVVSQGVNYKQFAPRDYESYERDLKLYNRSLQSHLSDYSAIIKGFETRILPADLTGKSEPVYCNWDEPSIRQLNKTASNWRTFEAGLLKSLGSDKAQPRLESAAEYIVENGESLIDSSENIALAFQKMMEVKLNNISYLNSFQLRYS
;
A
#
# COMPACT_ATOMS: atom_id res chain seq x y z
N MET A 1 -18.68 23.31 60.81
CA MET A 1 -17.41 22.90 60.16
C MET A 1 -17.50 21.70 59.21
N LYS A 2 -18.45 20.75 59.37
CA LYS A 2 -18.55 19.55 58.50
C LYS A 2 -18.93 19.83 57.02
N TRP A 3 -19.66 20.91 56.75
CA TRP A 3 -20.14 21.26 55.40
C TRP A 3 -19.02 21.65 54.41
N TYR A 4 -18.01 22.38 54.89
CA TYR A 4 -16.88 22.83 54.06
C TYR A 4 -15.94 21.68 53.64
N GLN A 5 -15.87 20.61 54.45
CA GLN A 5 -15.10 19.41 54.12
C GLN A 5 -15.80 18.56 53.05
N SER A 6 -17.13 18.43 53.11
CA SER A 6 -17.93 17.74 52.09
C SER A 6 -17.84 18.44 50.73
N LEU A 7 -17.93 19.78 50.70
CA LEU A 7 -17.84 20.57 49.47
C LEU A 7 -16.47 20.41 48.78
N LYS A 8 -15.37 20.43 49.55
CA LYS A 8 -14.01 20.23 49.02
C LYS A 8 -13.83 18.83 48.43
N VAL A 9 -14.38 17.80 49.06
CA VAL A 9 -14.32 16.42 48.54
C VAL A 9 -15.13 16.27 47.25
N GLN A 10 -16.31 16.89 47.17
CA GLN A 10 -17.13 16.88 45.95
C GLN A 10 -16.45 17.60 44.78
N ILE A 11 -15.90 18.80 45.02
CA ILE A 11 -15.17 19.55 43.99
C ILE A 11 -13.93 18.79 43.53
N ALA A 12 -13.15 18.21 44.45
CA ALA A 12 -12.00 17.38 44.11
C ALA A 12 -12.42 16.14 43.31
N GLY A 13 -13.53 15.49 43.68
CA GLY A 13 -14.07 14.34 42.96
C GLY A 13 -14.49 14.67 41.52
N ILE A 14 -15.18 15.81 41.32
CA ILE A 14 -15.57 16.27 39.98
C ILE A 14 -14.33 16.62 39.15
N LEU A 15 -13.33 17.30 39.72
CA LEU A 15 -12.08 17.60 39.03
C LEU A 15 -11.33 16.34 38.60
N LEU A 16 -11.25 15.34 39.49
CA LEU A 16 -10.64 14.04 39.17
C LEU A 16 -11.41 13.34 38.04
N LEU A 17 -12.74 13.35 38.10
CA LEU A 17 -13.59 12.78 37.06
C LEU A 17 -13.37 13.47 35.71
N GLN A 18 -13.27 14.81 35.68
CA GLN A 18 -12.99 15.58 34.47
C GLN A 18 -11.61 15.24 33.88
N ILE A 19 -10.57 15.12 34.71
CA ILE A 19 -9.23 14.72 34.26
C ILE A 19 -9.25 13.33 33.65
N VAL A 20 -9.94 12.37 34.29
CA VAL A 20 -10.10 11.01 33.77
C VAL A 20 -10.82 11.04 32.42
N LEU A 21 -11.91 11.80 32.31
CA LEU A 21 -12.71 11.91 31.09
C LEU A 21 -11.88 12.47 29.92
N VAL A 22 -11.14 13.57 30.16
CA VAL A 22 -10.25 14.17 29.15
C VAL A 22 -9.13 13.21 28.75
N THR A 23 -8.54 12.49 29.71
CA THR A 23 -7.47 11.51 29.45
C THR A 23 -7.99 10.35 28.60
N VAL A 24 -9.17 9.82 28.91
CA VAL A 24 -9.82 8.75 28.15
C VAL A 24 -10.17 9.22 26.74
N MET A 25 -10.78 10.39 26.59
CA MET A 25 -11.11 10.96 25.28
C MET A 25 -9.87 11.20 24.43
N SER A 26 -8.80 11.75 25.03
CA SER A 26 -7.54 12.02 24.34
C SER A 26 -6.86 10.71 23.92
N GLY A 27 -6.80 9.72 24.81
CA GLY A 27 -6.25 8.39 24.51
C GLY A 27 -7.01 7.70 23.38
N PHE A 28 -8.35 7.75 23.40
CA PHE A 28 -9.18 7.19 22.33
C PHE A 28 -9.01 7.93 20.99
N SER A 29 -8.90 9.26 21.03
CA SER A 29 -8.64 10.08 19.84
C SER A 29 -7.28 9.74 19.22
N LEU A 30 -6.23 9.65 20.04
CA LEU A 30 -4.88 9.27 19.60
C LEU A 30 -4.86 7.85 19.02
N TYR A 31 -5.55 6.90 19.66
CA TYR A 31 -5.69 5.54 19.15
C TYR A 31 -6.35 5.49 17.76
N GLY A 32 -7.47 6.20 17.59
CA GLY A 32 -8.15 6.30 16.29
C GLY A 32 -7.31 6.97 15.19
N LEU A 33 -6.48 7.94 15.55
CA LEU A 33 -5.54 8.59 14.63
C LEU A 33 -4.44 7.64 14.17
N THR A 34 -3.92 6.80 15.06
CA THR A 34 -2.90 5.80 14.72
C THR A 34 -3.44 4.76 13.75
N LEU A 35 -4.65 4.23 13.98
CA LEU A 35 -5.30 3.31 13.03
C LEU A 35 -5.44 3.91 11.62
N ARG A 36 -5.94 5.15 11.52
CA ARG A 36 -6.09 5.82 10.21
C ARG A 36 -4.77 6.05 9.50
N LYS A 37 -3.70 6.41 10.21
CA LYS A 37 -2.37 6.62 9.62
C LYS A 37 -1.83 5.36 8.94
N HIS A 38 -2.12 4.18 9.49
CA HIS A 38 -1.72 2.90 8.90
C HIS A 38 -2.52 2.59 7.63
N ASP A 39 -3.84 2.79 7.65
CA ASP A 39 -4.72 2.54 6.49
C ASP A 39 -4.35 3.41 5.27
N TYR A 40 -3.97 4.69 5.48
CA TYR A 40 -3.50 5.56 4.38
C TYR A 40 -2.20 5.07 3.74
N ALA A 41 -1.26 4.52 4.52
CA ALA A 41 -0.02 3.99 3.98
C ALA A 41 -0.31 2.79 3.06
N ILE A 42 -1.24 1.93 3.47
CA ILE A 42 -1.67 0.75 2.71
C ILE A 42 -2.32 1.19 1.39
N LEU A 43 -3.29 2.11 1.44
CA LEU A 43 -3.93 2.66 0.25
C LEU A 43 -2.97 3.32 -0.72
N ASN A 44 -2.00 4.08 -0.20
CA ASN A 44 -0.99 4.73 -1.00
C ASN A 44 -0.14 3.72 -1.77
N LEU A 45 0.35 2.66 -1.10
CA LEU A 45 1.15 1.61 -1.76
C LEU A 45 0.33 0.81 -2.78
N VAL A 46 -0.93 0.50 -2.47
CA VAL A 46 -1.85 -0.10 -3.43
C VAL A 46 -2.07 0.79 -4.65
N GLY A 47 -2.23 2.10 -4.44
CA GLY A 47 -2.32 3.08 -5.51
C GLY A 47 -1.05 3.09 -6.37
N GLN A 48 0.12 2.99 -5.73
CA GLN A 48 1.40 2.89 -6.43
C GLN A 48 1.48 1.62 -7.30
N LEU A 49 1.01 0.45 -6.86
CA LEU A 49 0.96 -0.76 -7.70
C LEU A 49 0.17 -0.52 -9.01
N ARG A 50 -0.97 0.19 -8.93
CA ARG A 50 -1.79 0.54 -10.10
C ARG A 50 -1.06 1.50 -11.04
N VAL A 51 -0.41 2.53 -10.49
CA VAL A 51 0.38 3.49 -11.29
C VAL A 51 1.57 2.79 -11.94
N ILE A 52 2.29 1.94 -11.21
CA ILE A 52 3.45 1.21 -11.71
C ILE A 52 3.03 0.25 -12.83
N SER A 53 1.98 -0.55 -12.63
CA SER A 53 1.50 -1.49 -13.66
C SER A 53 1.09 -0.76 -14.95
N GLN A 54 0.33 0.33 -14.84
CA GLN A 54 -0.04 1.15 -15.99
C GLN A 54 1.18 1.76 -16.69
N SER A 55 2.16 2.24 -15.90
CA SER A 55 3.39 2.84 -16.44
C SER A 55 4.26 1.81 -17.16
N VAL A 56 4.44 0.61 -16.59
CA VAL A 56 5.16 -0.50 -17.23
C VAL A 56 4.51 -0.86 -18.56
N VAL A 57 3.20 -1.04 -18.59
CA VAL A 57 2.45 -1.38 -19.81
C VAL A 57 2.56 -0.27 -20.85
N SER A 58 2.32 0.99 -20.46
CA SER A 58 2.41 2.13 -21.37
C SER A 58 3.81 2.31 -21.95
N GLN A 59 4.86 2.18 -21.12
CA GLN A 59 6.24 2.22 -21.60
C GLN A 59 6.57 1.06 -22.53
N GLY A 60 6.09 -0.15 -22.24
CA GLY A 60 6.27 -1.32 -23.11
C GLY A 60 5.61 -1.14 -24.48
N VAL A 61 4.36 -0.63 -24.51
CA VAL A 61 3.65 -0.30 -25.76
C VAL A 61 4.44 0.73 -26.56
N ASN A 62 4.85 1.83 -25.93
CA ASN A 62 5.61 2.89 -26.60
C ASN A 62 6.96 2.38 -27.13
N TYR A 63 7.69 1.59 -26.34
CA TYR A 63 8.96 1.02 -26.75
C TYR A 63 8.79 0.06 -27.94
N LYS A 64 7.76 -0.80 -27.93
CA LYS A 64 7.47 -1.71 -29.05
C LYS A 64 7.18 -0.94 -30.35
N GLN A 65 6.50 0.20 -30.26
CA GLN A 65 6.17 1.03 -31.43
C GLN A 65 7.39 1.79 -31.99
N PHE A 66 8.30 2.23 -31.13
CA PHE A 66 9.41 3.12 -31.50
C PHE A 66 10.79 2.52 -31.22
N ALA A 67 10.90 1.19 -31.29
CA ALA A 67 12.14 0.49 -30.99
C ALA A 67 13.33 1.00 -31.83
N PRO A 68 14.51 1.20 -31.20
CA PRO A 68 15.69 1.73 -31.88
C PRO A 68 16.15 0.79 -32.99
N ARG A 69 16.61 1.36 -34.11
CA ARG A 69 17.14 0.59 -35.26
C ARG A 69 18.67 0.69 -35.38
N ASP A 70 19.28 1.47 -34.51
CA ASP A 70 20.72 1.74 -34.46
C ASP A 70 21.27 1.55 -33.04
N TYR A 71 22.59 1.37 -32.96
CA TYR A 71 23.28 1.07 -31.70
C TYR A 71 23.28 2.25 -30.71
N GLU A 72 23.41 3.49 -31.17
CA GLU A 72 23.44 4.66 -30.30
C GLU A 72 22.10 4.87 -29.57
N SER A 73 21.00 4.71 -30.30
CA SER A 73 19.66 4.75 -29.75
C SER A 73 19.41 3.62 -28.75
N TYR A 74 19.91 2.42 -29.01
CA TYR A 74 19.83 1.30 -28.06
C TYR A 74 20.60 1.58 -26.75
N GLU A 75 21.81 2.12 -26.84
CA GLU A 75 22.61 2.51 -25.65
C GLU A 75 21.94 3.61 -24.81
N ARG A 76 21.25 4.55 -25.46
CA ARG A 76 20.41 5.54 -24.77
C ARG A 76 19.26 4.85 -24.03
N ASP A 77 18.59 3.92 -24.68
CA ASP A 77 17.42 3.24 -24.13
C ASP A 77 17.79 2.28 -22.98
N LEU A 78 19.01 1.73 -22.97
CA LEU A 78 19.58 1.04 -21.80
C LEU A 78 19.64 1.94 -20.56
N LYS A 79 19.96 3.22 -20.73
CA LYS A 79 20.12 4.18 -19.62
C LYS A 79 18.79 4.77 -19.16
N LEU A 80 17.79 4.83 -20.05
CA LEU A 80 16.49 5.45 -19.79
C LEU A 80 15.40 4.40 -19.59
N TYR A 81 14.99 3.70 -20.65
CA TYR A 81 13.88 2.74 -20.62
C TYR A 81 14.18 1.55 -19.71
N ASN A 82 15.32 0.88 -19.90
CA ASN A 82 15.64 -0.29 -19.07
C ASN A 82 15.80 0.08 -17.60
N ARG A 83 16.46 1.21 -17.29
CA ARG A 83 16.60 1.68 -15.91
C ARG A 83 15.26 1.99 -15.26
N SER A 84 14.37 2.68 -15.97
CA SER A 84 13.00 2.97 -15.53
C SER A 84 12.22 1.67 -15.26
N LEU A 85 12.28 0.72 -16.20
CA LEU A 85 11.64 -0.59 -16.06
C LEU A 85 12.15 -1.33 -14.82
N GLN A 86 13.47 -1.44 -14.63
CA GLN A 86 14.04 -2.11 -13.46
C GLN A 86 13.62 -1.44 -12.14
N SER A 87 13.54 -0.10 -12.10
CA SER A 87 13.05 0.62 -10.93
C SER A 87 11.60 0.22 -10.62
N HIS A 88 10.73 0.26 -11.62
CA HIS A 88 9.32 -0.13 -11.48
C HIS A 88 9.15 -1.57 -11.01
N LEU A 89 9.93 -2.50 -11.55
CA LEU A 89 9.86 -3.91 -11.13
C LEU A 89 10.32 -4.07 -9.67
N SER A 90 11.40 -3.39 -9.29
CA SER A 90 11.90 -3.40 -7.92
C SER A 90 10.88 -2.82 -6.94
N ASP A 91 10.26 -1.68 -7.27
CA ASP A 91 9.27 -1.02 -6.42
C ASP A 91 8.02 -1.89 -6.26
N TYR A 92 7.51 -2.48 -7.35
CA TYR A 92 6.38 -3.40 -7.29
C TYR A 92 6.70 -4.62 -6.42
N SER A 93 7.87 -5.23 -6.60
CA SER A 93 8.35 -6.37 -5.80
C SER A 93 8.47 -6.02 -4.31
N ALA A 94 8.99 -4.83 -3.97
CA ALA A 94 9.11 -4.37 -2.59
C ALA A 94 7.74 -4.21 -1.92
N ILE A 95 6.77 -3.63 -2.63
CA ILE A 95 5.39 -3.46 -2.13
C ILE A 95 4.72 -4.81 -1.89
N ILE A 96 4.77 -5.72 -2.87
CA ILE A 96 4.17 -7.06 -2.74
C ILE A 96 4.80 -7.81 -1.55
N LYS A 97 6.13 -7.79 -1.43
CA LYS A 97 6.83 -8.41 -0.31
C LYS A 97 6.42 -7.82 1.03
N GLY A 98 6.27 -6.49 1.11
CA GLY A 98 5.77 -5.82 2.32
C GLY A 98 4.37 -6.28 2.71
N PHE A 99 3.47 -6.42 1.72
CA PHE A 99 2.12 -6.94 1.97
C PHE A 99 2.12 -8.41 2.41
N GLU A 100 2.91 -9.27 1.77
CA GLU A 100 2.99 -10.70 2.11
C GLU A 100 3.58 -10.94 3.51
N THR A 101 4.63 -10.20 3.86
CA THR A 101 5.24 -10.27 5.20
C THR A 101 4.42 -9.57 6.27
N ARG A 102 3.37 -8.83 5.88
CA ARG A 102 2.51 -8.02 6.76
C ARG A 102 3.27 -6.93 7.53
N ILE A 103 4.43 -6.53 7.01
CA ILE A 103 5.28 -5.50 7.60
C ILE A 103 5.67 -4.57 6.45
N LEU A 104 5.20 -3.32 6.51
CA LEU A 104 5.59 -2.27 5.58
C LEU A 104 6.68 -1.44 6.23
N PRO A 105 7.93 -1.55 5.78
CA PRO A 105 9.01 -0.80 6.41
C PRO A 105 8.88 0.72 6.17
N ALA A 106 9.58 1.48 7.03
CA ALA A 106 9.50 2.93 7.11
C ALA A 106 9.91 3.63 5.81
N ASP A 107 10.96 3.11 5.17
CA ASP A 107 11.48 3.54 3.87
C ASP A 107 10.44 3.39 2.75
N LEU A 108 9.70 2.28 2.72
CA LEU A 108 8.66 2.02 1.74
C LEU A 108 7.45 2.93 1.91
N THR A 109 7.11 3.28 3.15
CA THR A 109 5.90 4.06 3.47
C THR A 109 6.15 5.56 3.62
N GLY A 110 7.41 6.00 3.68
CA GLY A 110 7.80 7.36 4.03
C GLY A 110 7.40 7.76 5.45
N LYS A 111 7.20 6.78 6.35
CA LYS A 111 6.84 6.98 7.76
C LYS A 111 8.08 6.87 8.65
N SER A 112 7.98 7.31 9.90
CA SER A 112 9.05 7.16 10.89
C SER A 112 9.18 5.73 11.42
N GLU A 113 8.12 4.93 11.33
CA GLU A 113 8.03 3.59 11.91
C GLU A 113 7.41 2.59 10.92
N PRO A 114 7.77 1.30 11.00
CA PRO A 114 7.11 0.25 10.23
C PRO A 114 5.61 0.19 10.51
N VAL A 115 4.82 -0.09 9.46
CA VAL A 115 3.39 -0.35 9.57
C VAL A 115 3.16 -1.85 9.62
N TYR A 116 2.54 -2.31 10.70
CA TYR A 116 2.13 -3.70 10.88
C TYR A 116 0.71 -3.91 10.39
N CYS A 117 0.54 -4.93 9.58
CA CYS A 117 -0.69 -5.11 8.84
C CYS A 117 -1.54 -6.25 9.37
N ASN A 118 -2.83 -5.98 9.55
CA ASN A 118 -3.83 -6.99 9.89
C ASN A 118 -4.86 -7.10 8.77
N TRP A 119 -4.67 -8.11 7.93
CA TRP A 119 -5.49 -8.40 6.75
C TRP A 119 -6.66 -9.31 7.12
N ASP A 120 -7.84 -9.02 6.58
CA ASP A 120 -8.95 -9.96 6.63
C ASP A 120 -8.74 -11.09 5.61
N GLU A 121 -9.50 -12.17 5.80
CA GLU A 121 -9.37 -13.37 4.98
C GLU A 121 -9.63 -13.13 3.47
N PRO A 122 -10.64 -12.31 3.06
CA PRO A 122 -10.77 -11.90 1.66
C PRO A 122 -9.55 -11.17 1.10
N SER A 123 -8.95 -10.23 1.85
CA SER A 123 -7.76 -9.49 1.42
C SER A 123 -6.54 -10.39 1.30
N ILE A 124 -6.37 -11.36 2.20
CA ILE A 124 -5.28 -12.36 2.13
C ILE A 124 -5.40 -13.18 0.85
N ARG A 125 -6.59 -13.69 0.54
CA ARG A 125 -6.80 -14.47 -0.69
C ARG A 125 -6.51 -13.65 -1.95
N GLN A 126 -6.93 -12.38 -1.97
CA GLN A 126 -6.65 -11.52 -3.11
C GLN A 126 -5.16 -11.18 -3.20
N LEU A 127 -4.50 -10.88 -2.09
CA LEU A 127 -3.05 -10.65 -2.03
C LEU A 127 -2.27 -11.85 -2.57
N ASN A 128 -2.63 -13.08 -2.18
CA ASN A 128 -1.95 -14.28 -2.68
C ASN A 128 -2.09 -14.43 -4.20
N LYS A 129 -3.27 -14.14 -4.75
CA LYS A 129 -3.48 -14.11 -6.21
C LYS A 129 -2.61 -13.04 -6.86
N THR A 130 -2.58 -11.84 -6.29
CA THR A 130 -1.80 -10.73 -6.83
C THR A 130 -0.29 -11.00 -6.79
N ALA A 131 0.22 -11.56 -5.69
CA ALA A 131 1.60 -11.96 -5.56
C ALA A 131 1.96 -13.11 -6.53
N SER A 132 1.04 -14.06 -6.74
CA SER A 132 1.24 -15.12 -7.74
C SER A 132 1.31 -14.55 -9.17
N ASN A 133 0.37 -13.67 -9.54
CA ASN A 133 0.36 -13.02 -10.86
C ASN A 133 1.64 -12.21 -11.07
N TRP A 134 2.07 -11.46 -10.04
CA TRP A 134 3.31 -10.70 -10.07
C TRP A 134 4.52 -11.59 -10.35
N ARG A 135 4.71 -12.67 -9.58
CA ARG A 135 5.85 -13.58 -9.78
C ARG A 135 5.88 -14.20 -11.16
N THR A 136 4.71 -14.59 -11.68
CA THR A 136 4.60 -15.13 -13.05
C THR A 136 5.00 -14.08 -14.09
N PHE A 137 4.50 -12.86 -13.96
CA PHE A 137 4.84 -11.75 -14.84
C PHE A 137 6.33 -11.39 -14.78
N GLU A 138 6.88 -11.21 -13.57
CA GLU A 138 8.28 -10.88 -13.35
C GLU A 138 9.21 -11.96 -13.92
N ALA A 139 8.91 -13.24 -13.67
CA ALA A 139 9.70 -14.34 -14.20
C ALA A 139 9.66 -14.40 -15.74
N GLY A 140 8.49 -14.20 -16.35
CA GLY A 140 8.37 -14.16 -17.80
C GLY A 140 9.09 -12.96 -18.42
N LEU A 141 9.03 -11.80 -17.79
CA LEU A 141 9.72 -10.60 -18.24
C LEU A 141 11.25 -10.75 -18.14
N LEU A 142 11.76 -11.28 -17.03
CA LEU A 142 13.19 -11.56 -16.86
C LEU A 142 13.69 -12.57 -17.90
N LYS A 143 12.87 -13.58 -18.23
CA LYS A 143 13.19 -14.52 -19.31
C LYS A 143 13.27 -13.80 -20.67
N SER A 144 12.35 -12.88 -20.94
CA SER A 144 12.32 -12.11 -22.18
C SER A 144 13.49 -11.12 -22.31
N LEU A 145 13.95 -10.54 -21.20
CA LEU A 145 15.16 -9.70 -21.16
C LEU A 145 16.43 -10.50 -21.50
N GLY A 146 16.43 -11.81 -21.27
CA GLY A 146 17.57 -12.69 -21.51
C GLY A 146 18.61 -12.66 -20.37
N SER A 147 19.65 -13.47 -20.52
CA SER A 147 20.69 -13.63 -19.49
C SER A 147 21.81 -12.60 -19.56
N ASP A 148 21.96 -11.89 -20.68
CA ASP A 148 22.94 -10.83 -20.84
C ASP A 148 22.45 -9.54 -20.17
N LYS A 149 23.03 -9.22 -19.02
CA LYS A 149 22.70 -8.00 -18.26
C LYS A 149 23.29 -6.74 -18.87
N ALA A 150 24.34 -6.85 -19.70
CA ALA A 150 24.94 -5.71 -20.37
C ALA A 150 24.16 -5.34 -21.63
N GLN A 151 23.61 -6.33 -22.32
CA GLN A 151 22.80 -6.16 -23.54
C GLN A 151 21.45 -6.89 -23.44
N PRO A 152 20.55 -6.46 -22.55
CA PRO A 152 19.22 -7.05 -22.42
C PRO A 152 18.39 -6.90 -23.70
N ARG A 153 17.55 -7.88 -23.99
CA ARG A 153 16.65 -7.90 -25.15
C ARG A 153 15.41 -7.02 -24.89
N LEU A 154 15.60 -5.71 -24.96
CA LEU A 154 14.57 -4.72 -24.62
C LEU A 154 13.31 -4.83 -25.49
N GLU A 155 13.46 -5.15 -26.78
CA GLU A 155 12.31 -5.37 -27.68
C GLU A 155 11.49 -6.60 -27.27
N SER A 156 12.16 -7.72 -26.97
CA SER A 156 11.48 -8.93 -26.48
C SER A 156 10.79 -8.70 -25.13
N ALA A 157 11.42 -7.92 -24.25
CA ALA A 157 10.81 -7.52 -22.99
C ALA A 157 9.56 -6.65 -23.20
N ALA A 158 9.63 -5.66 -24.10
CA ALA A 158 8.49 -4.81 -24.45
C ALA A 158 7.34 -5.63 -25.07
N GLU A 159 7.65 -6.59 -25.95
CA GLU A 159 6.66 -7.50 -26.51
C GLU A 159 5.96 -8.33 -25.42
N TYR A 160 6.73 -8.93 -24.50
CA TYR A 160 6.16 -9.66 -23.37
C TYR A 160 5.25 -8.78 -22.51
N ILE A 161 5.64 -7.53 -22.23
CA ILE A 161 4.84 -6.57 -21.48
C ILE A 161 3.52 -6.28 -22.19
N VAL A 162 3.53 -6.08 -23.51
CA VAL A 162 2.31 -5.81 -24.29
C VAL A 162 1.35 -7.00 -24.25
N GLU A 163 1.87 -8.23 -24.30
CA GLU A 163 1.06 -9.45 -24.32
C GLU A 163 0.50 -9.85 -22.95
N ASN A 164 1.22 -9.55 -21.86
CA ASN A 164 0.90 -10.05 -20.52
C ASN A 164 0.53 -8.94 -19.52
N GLY A 165 0.71 -7.68 -19.90
CA GLY A 165 0.59 -6.52 -19.04
C GLY A 165 -0.81 -6.24 -18.51
N GLU A 166 -1.85 -6.60 -19.27
CA GLU A 166 -3.25 -6.46 -18.83
C GLU A 166 -3.50 -7.24 -17.53
N SER A 167 -2.97 -8.47 -17.44
CA SER A 167 -3.10 -9.29 -16.24
C SER A 167 -2.47 -8.65 -14.99
N LEU A 168 -1.42 -7.83 -15.17
CA LEU A 168 -0.76 -7.11 -14.09
C LEU A 168 -1.60 -5.91 -13.63
N ILE A 169 -2.20 -5.18 -14.58
CA ILE A 169 -3.13 -4.08 -14.31
C ILE A 169 -4.34 -4.61 -13.54
N ASP A 170 -5.01 -5.63 -14.07
CA ASP A 170 -6.18 -6.24 -13.43
C ASP A 170 -5.86 -6.73 -12.01
N SER A 171 -4.70 -7.34 -11.84
CA SER A 171 -4.27 -7.83 -10.53
C SER A 171 -4.06 -6.68 -9.52
N SER A 172 -3.52 -5.55 -9.98
CA SER A 172 -3.32 -4.33 -9.19
C SER A 172 -4.64 -3.66 -8.83
N GLU A 173 -5.62 -3.68 -9.72
CA GLU A 173 -6.96 -3.14 -9.46
C GLU A 173 -7.73 -4.01 -8.47
N ASN A 174 -7.67 -5.33 -8.64
CA ASN A 174 -8.37 -6.26 -7.76
C ASN A 174 -7.86 -6.21 -6.31
N ILE A 175 -6.54 -6.12 -6.09
CA ILE A 175 -6.01 -5.94 -4.73
C ILE A 175 -6.43 -4.59 -4.15
N ALA A 176 -6.52 -3.54 -4.98
CA ALA A 176 -6.97 -2.24 -4.52
C ALA A 176 -8.41 -2.26 -4.02
N LEU A 177 -9.30 -2.90 -4.78
CA LEU A 177 -10.70 -3.08 -4.39
C LEU A 177 -10.82 -3.91 -3.11
N ALA A 178 -10.05 -4.99 -2.98
CA ALA A 178 -10.06 -5.84 -1.79
C ALA A 178 -9.65 -5.05 -0.53
N PHE A 179 -8.54 -4.31 -0.61
CA PHE A 179 -8.04 -3.55 0.52
C PHE A 179 -8.97 -2.38 0.86
N GLN A 180 -9.47 -1.66 -0.15
CA GLN A 180 -10.50 -0.62 0.02
C GLN A 180 -11.70 -1.16 0.79
N LYS A 181 -12.26 -2.29 0.35
CA LYS A 181 -13.41 -2.93 0.99
C LYS A 181 -13.11 -3.34 2.44
N MET A 182 -11.93 -3.89 2.71
CA MET A 182 -11.51 -4.23 4.08
C MET A 182 -11.51 -2.99 4.99
N MET A 183 -11.01 -1.85 4.51
CA MET A 183 -11.00 -0.62 5.31
C MET A 183 -12.41 -0.04 5.50
N GLU A 184 -13.27 -0.10 4.49
CA GLU A 184 -14.68 0.30 4.63
C GLU A 184 -15.38 -0.50 5.73
N VAL A 185 -15.14 -1.82 5.81
CA VAL A 185 -15.65 -2.66 6.90
C VAL A 185 -15.09 -2.24 8.27
N LYS A 186 -13.77 -1.99 8.36
CA LYS A 186 -13.14 -1.51 9.61
C LYS A 186 -13.75 -0.18 10.07
N LEU A 187 -13.95 0.77 9.15
CA LEU A 187 -14.52 2.09 9.45
C LEU A 187 -15.99 2.00 9.88
N ASN A 188 -16.78 1.16 9.21
CA ASN A 188 -18.19 0.94 9.59
C ASN A 188 -18.28 0.39 11.01
N ASN A 189 -17.45 -0.60 11.36
CA ASN A 189 -17.41 -1.15 12.73
C ASN A 189 -17.08 -0.08 13.78
N ILE A 190 -16.13 0.83 13.50
CA ILE A 190 -15.81 1.95 14.40
C ILE A 190 -17.00 2.91 14.54
N SER A 191 -17.71 3.21 13.45
CA SER A 191 -18.88 4.10 13.49
C SER A 191 -20.03 3.53 14.32
N TYR A 192 -20.28 2.21 14.25
CA TYR A 192 -21.27 1.53 15.07
C TYR A 192 -20.94 1.57 16.57
N LEU A 193 -19.66 1.43 16.93
CA LEU A 193 -19.21 1.56 18.32
C LEU A 193 -19.38 2.98 18.86
N ASN A 194 -19.05 3.99 18.05
CA ASN A 194 -19.19 5.40 18.44
C ASN A 194 -20.66 5.83 18.57
N SER A 195 -21.55 5.35 17.71
CA SER A 195 -22.99 5.65 17.79
C SER A 195 -23.65 4.99 19.00
N PHE A 196 -23.14 3.84 19.46
CA PHE A 196 -23.56 3.22 20.72
C PHE A 196 -23.14 4.08 21.92
N GLN A 197 -21.91 4.61 21.96
CA GLN A 197 -21.45 5.45 23.06
C GLN A 197 -22.24 6.76 23.20
N LEU A 198 -22.64 7.40 22.08
CA LEU A 198 -23.43 8.63 22.10
C LEU A 198 -24.90 8.43 22.49
N ARG A 199 -25.41 7.19 22.44
CA ARG A 199 -26.80 6.87 22.80
C ARG A 199 -26.98 6.50 24.27
N TYR A 200 -25.87 6.33 25.02
CA TYR A 200 -25.85 5.96 26.44
C TYR A 200 -25.07 6.96 27.31
N SER A 201 -24.72 8.15 26.80
CA SER A 201 -24.24 9.31 27.56
C SER A 201 -25.34 10.36 27.70
#